data_AF-A0ABD0S578-F1
#
_entry.id   AF-A0ABD0S578-F1
#
_cell.length_a   1.000
_cell.length_b   1.000
_cell.length_c   1.000
_cell.angle_alpha   90.00
_cell.angle_beta   90.00
_cell.angle_gamma   90.00
#
_symmetry.space_group_name_H-M   'P 1'
#
loop_
_entity.id
_entity.type
_entity.pdbx_description
1 polymer ?
#
loop_
_entity_poly.entity_id
_entity_poly.type
_entity_poly.pdbx_seq_one_letter_code
_entity_poly.pdbx_strand_id
1 'polypeptide(L)'
;MVDESTRKTLSSIPLLQTKAGPRDKELWTTRLKEEYQALIKYVQNNKAADNDWFRLESDKTGTKWFGKCWFVHNLLKYEFDLEFDIPITYPTTAPELALPGLDGKTAKMYRGGKICLTDHFKPLWARNVPKFGIAHAMALGLYVFFFSWDPGWL
;
A
#
# COMPACT_ATOMS: atom_id res chain seq x y z
N MET A 1 2.21 -6.16 -18.52
CA MET A 1 3.57 -5.72 -18.11
C MET A 1 3.40 -4.55 -17.17
N VAL A 2 4.21 -4.45 -16.11
CA VAL A 2 4.22 -3.26 -15.24
C VAL A 2 4.78 -2.09 -16.04
N ASP A 3 4.08 -0.97 -16.07
CA ASP A 3 4.46 0.23 -16.80
C ASP A 3 5.76 0.86 -16.27
N GLU A 4 6.44 1.62 -17.12
CA GLU A 4 7.77 2.18 -16.84
C GLU A 4 7.75 3.22 -15.72
N SER A 5 6.66 3.99 -15.61
CA SER A 5 6.40 4.88 -14.48
C SER A 5 6.34 4.13 -13.16
N THR A 6 5.58 3.05 -13.09
CA THR A 6 5.47 2.22 -11.88
C THR A 6 6.81 1.59 -11.53
N ARG A 7 7.58 1.11 -12.52
CA ARG A 7 8.93 0.57 -12.28
C ARG A 7 9.87 1.62 -11.69
N LYS A 8 9.83 2.86 -12.21
CA LYS A 8 10.64 3.96 -11.71
C LYS A 8 10.27 4.32 -10.27
N THR A 9 8.98 4.42 -9.96
CA THR A 9 8.50 4.65 -8.59
C THR A 9 9.00 3.56 -7.64
N LEU A 10 8.88 2.29 -8.02
CA LEU A 10 9.34 1.17 -7.20
C LEU A 10 10.85 1.17 -6.99
N SER A 11 11.64 1.54 -8.01
CA SER A 11 13.11 1.62 -7.89
C SER A 11 13.58 2.69 -6.89
N SER A 12 12.72 3.66 -6.59
CA SER A 12 13.01 4.74 -5.63
C SER A 12 12.69 4.37 -4.18
N ILE A 13 11.95 3.27 -3.96
CA ILE A 13 11.56 2.80 -2.64
C ILE A 13 12.66 1.86 -2.11
N PRO A 14 13.18 2.10 -0.89
CA PRO A 14 14.13 1.18 -0.26
C PRO A 14 13.57 -0.24 -0.15
N LEU A 15 14.36 -1.22 -0.59
CA LEU A 15 14.01 -2.64 -0.47
C LEU A 15 14.31 -3.15 0.93
N LEU A 16 13.40 -3.96 1.46
CA LEU A 16 13.52 -4.55 2.78
C LEU A 16 14.34 -5.84 2.75
N GLN A 17 14.99 -6.18 3.86
CA GLN A 17 15.87 -7.35 3.94
C GLN A 17 15.36 -8.36 4.96
N THR A 18 14.77 -7.87 6.05
CA THR A 18 14.36 -8.72 7.16
C THR A 18 13.08 -9.50 6.82
N LYS A 19 13.16 -10.83 6.72
CA LYS A 19 11.98 -11.70 6.57
C LYS A 19 11.41 -12.03 7.95
N ALA A 20 10.60 -11.13 8.49
CA ALA A 20 9.97 -11.30 9.80
C ALA A 20 8.52 -10.83 9.76
N GLY A 21 7.65 -11.60 10.40
CA GLY A 21 6.24 -11.26 10.61
C GLY A 21 5.96 -10.84 12.05
N PRO A 22 4.69 -10.48 12.37
CA PRO A 22 4.29 -10.04 13.70
C PRO A 22 4.60 -11.02 14.84
N ARG A 23 4.81 -12.32 14.53
CA ARG A 23 5.15 -13.35 15.53
C ARG A 23 6.63 -13.34 15.95
N ASP A 24 7.50 -12.74 15.15
CA ASP A 24 8.95 -12.84 15.32
C ASP A 24 9.54 -11.77 16.27
N LYS A 25 8.68 -11.10 17.06
CA LYS A 25 8.99 -10.15 18.15
C LYS A 25 10.12 -9.15 17.84
N GLU A 26 11.36 -9.48 18.19
CA GLU A 26 12.52 -8.61 17.99
C GLU A 26 12.82 -8.40 16.50
N LEU A 27 12.74 -9.46 15.70
CA LEU A 27 12.93 -9.37 14.24
C LEU A 27 11.79 -8.57 13.59
N TRP A 28 10.59 -8.64 14.15
CA TRP A 28 9.46 -7.79 13.72
C TRP A 28 9.75 -6.30 13.95
N THR A 29 10.38 -5.97 15.08
CA THR A 29 10.75 -4.58 15.37
C THR A 29 11.79 -4.06 14.39
N THR A 30 12.76 -4.88 14.00
CA THR A 30 13.74 -4.56 12.95
C THR A 30 13.05 -4.36 11.61
N ARG A 31 12.14 -5.27 11.23
CA ARG A 31 11.34 -5.16 10.02
C ARG A 31 10.49 -3.89 10.00
N LEU A 32 9.81 -3.56 11.10
CA LEU A 32 9.02 -2.34 11.21
C LEU A 32 9.87 -1.08 10.98
N LYS A 33 11.09 -1.03 11.50
CA LYS A 33 12.00 0.08 11.23
C LYS A 33 12.29 0.22 9.73
N GLU A 34 12.53 -0.90 9.03
CA GLU A 34 12.70 -0.91 7.57
C GLU A 34 11.43 -0.43 6.84
N GLU A 35 10.24 -0.87 7.27
CA GLU A 35 8.95 -0.45 6.71
C GLU A 35 8.73 1.05 6.86
N TYR A 36 8.98 1.60 8.06
CA TYR A 36 8.89 3.04 8.30
C TYR A 36 9.88 3.82 7.45
N GLN A 37 11.13 3.36 7.34
CA GLN A 37 12.11 4.02 6.48
C GLN A 37 11.68 4.00 5.01
N ALA A 38 11.15 2.88 4.51
CA ALA A 38 10.65 2.77 3.16
C ALA A 38 9.45 3.69 2.91
N LEU A 39 8.49 3.75 3.85
CA LEU A 39 7.33 4.63 3.78
C LEU A 39 7.72 6.11 3.83
N ILE A 40 8.59 6.51 4.77
CA ILE A 40 9.07 7.89 4.89
C ILE A 40 9.77 8.30 3.60
N LYS A 41 10.64 7.45 3.05
CA LYS A 41 11.34 7.74 1.80
C LYS A 41 10.37 7.86 0.63
N TYR A 42 9.34 7.01 0.58
CA TYR A 42 8.32 7.08 -0.45
C TYR A 42 7.52 8.39 -0.38
N VAL A 43 7.08 8.79 0.82
CA VAL A 43 6.40 10.07 1.03
C VAL A 43 7.31 11.27 0.69
N GLN A 44 8.60 11.22 1.05
CA GLN A 44 9.56 12.26 0.67
C GLN A 44 9.72 12.38 -0.85
N ASN A 45 9.83 11.26 -1.55
CA ASN A 45 9.93 11.25 -3.02
C ASN A 45 8.65 11.81 -3.65
N ASN A 46 7.48 11.44 -3.11
CA ASN A 46 6.18 11.95 -3.57
C ASN A 46 6.05 13.46 -3.36
N LYS A 47 6.46 13.97 -2.18
CA LYS A 47 6.49 15.41 -1.90
C LYS A 47 7.45 16.17 -2.80
N ALA A 48 8.63 15.60 -3.07
CA ALA A 48 9.59 16.20 -4.00
C ALA A 48 9.06 16.25 -5.45
N ALA A 49 8.15 15.34 -5.80
CA ALA A 49 7.45 15.32 -7.08
C ALA A 49 6.10 16.07 -7.07
N ASP A 50 5.79 16.80 -5.99
CA ASP A 50 4.51 17.50 -5.76
C ASP A 50 3.27 16.60 -5.94
N ASN A 51 3.41 15.33 -5.57
CA ASN A 51 2.39 14.29 -5.72
C ASN A 51 2.19 13.54 -4.39
N ASP A 52 2.03 14.29 -3.30
CA ASP A 52 1.68 13.70 -2.00
C ASP A 52 0.23 13.22 -2.05
N TRP A 53 -0.01 11.94 -1.78
CA TRP A 53 -1.30 11.28 -2.01
C TRP A 53 -1.76 10.38 -0.85
N PHE A 54 -0.95 10.19 0.20
CA PHE A 54 -1.37 9.40 1.35
C PHE A 54 -0.61 9.74 2.63
N ARG A 55 -1.23 9.41 3.76
CA ARG A 55 -0.65 9.43 5.08
C ARG A 55 -1.06 8.16 5.81
N LEU A 56 -0.07 7.45 6.35
CA LEU A 56 -0.27 6.22 7.08
C LEU A 56 0.35 6.31 8.47
N GLU A 57 -0.39 5.78 9.44
CA GLU A 57 0.02 5.63 10.83
C GLU A 57 -0.23 4.17 11.22
N SER A 58 0.47 3.71 12.25
CA SER A 58 0.27 2.35 12.77
C SER A 58 0.14 2.37 14.27
N ASP A 59 -0.39 1.28 14.81
CA ASP A 59 -0.45 1.06 16.24
C ASP A 59 0.94 0.80 16.84
N LYS A 60 1.04 0.78 18.18
CA LYS A 60 2.33 0.56 18.87
C LYS A 60 3.01 -0.75 18.49
N THR A 61 2.24 -1.75 18.03
CA THR A 61 2.77 -3.06 17.61
C THR A 61 3.03 -3.15 16.11
N GLY A 62 2.63 -2.15 15.33
CA GLY A 62 2.73 -2.12 13.88
C GLY A 62 1.91 -3.20 13.17
N THR A 63 0.95 -3.82 13.86
CA THR A 63 0.07 -4.86 13.31
C THR A 63 -1.19 -4.28 12.68
N LYS A 64 -1.62 -3.10 13.11
CA LYS A 64 -2.76 -2.39 12.54
C LYS A 64 -2.30 -1.07 11.97
N TRP A 65 -2.69 -0.81 10.73
CA TRP A 65 -2.36 0.40 10.01
C TRP A 65 -3.64 1.11 9.63
N PHE A 66 -3.65 2.41 9.84
CA PHE A 66 -4.78 3.27 9.54
C PHE A 66 -4.24 4.61 9.04
N GLY A 67 -5.01 5.25 8.19
CA GLY A 67 -4.57 6.48 7.58
C GLY A 67 -5.58 7.00 6.59
N LYS A 68 -5.11 7.93 5.77
CA LYS A 68 -5.92 8.55 4.73
C LYS A 68 -5.14 8.60 3.44
N CYS A 69 -5.83 8.36 2.35
CA CYS A 69 -5.30 8.56 1.01
C CYS A 69 -6.20 9.53 0.26
N TRP A 70 -5.62 10.30 -0.64
CA TRP A 70 -6.37 11.21 -1.47
C TRP A 70 -5.89 11.16 -2.90
N PHE A 71 -6.82 11.37 -3.81
CA PHE A 71 -6.58 11.33 -5.25
C PHE A 71 -7.15 12.60 -5.88
N VAL A 72 -6.35 13.25 -6.73
CA VAL A 72 -6.77 14.44 -7.45
C VAL A 72 -7.15 14.05 -8.87
N HIS A 73 -8.42 14.26 -9.23
CA HIS A 73 -8.93 14.00 -10.57
C HIS A 73 -9.79 15.18 -11.02
N ASN A 74 -9.54 15.71 -12.21
CA ASN A 74 -10.23 16.89 -12.75
C ASN A 74 -10.28 18.09 -11.77
N LEU A 75 -9.15 18.40 -11.12
CA LEU A 75 -9.01 19.47 -10.11
C LEU A 75 -9.85 19.26 -8.83
N LEU A 76 -10.50 18.10 -8.66
CA LEU A 76 -11.19 17.71 -7.44
C LEU A 76 -10.34 16.76 -6.62
N LYS A 77 -10.19 17.07 -5.32
CA LYS A 77 -9.51 16.20 -4.36
C LYS A 77 -10.52 15.28 -3.70
N TYR A 78 -10.37 13.98 -3.92
CA TYR A 78 -11.12 12.93 -3.26
C TYR A 78 -10.31 12.40 -2.09
N GLU A 79 -10.88 12.34 -0.89
CA GLU A 79 -10.22 11.81 0.31
C GLU A 79 -10.93 10.53 0.76
N PHE A 80 -10.14 9.51 1.07
CA PHE A 80 -10.61 8.20 1.52
C PHE A 80 -9.85 7.76 2.75
N ASP A 81 -10.59 7.24 3.73
CA ASP A 81 -10.01 6.56 4.87
C ASP A 81 -9.49 5.19 4.43
N LEU A 82 -8.28 4.85 4.87
CA LEU A 82 -7.56 3.63 4.56
C LEU A 82 -7.23 2.88 5.84
N GLU A 83 -7.60 1.62 5.90
CA GLU A 83 -7.31 0.75 7.04
C GLU A 83 -6.89 -0.65 6.55
N PHE A 84 -5.94 -1.26 7.26
CA PHE A 84 -5.55 -2.64 7.01
C PHE A 84 -4.82 -3.25 8.20
N ASP A 85 -4.97 -4.56 8.35
CA ASP A 85 -4.24 -5.35 9.33
C ASP A 85 -3.12 -6.13 8.65
N ILE A 86 -1.98 -6.27 9.34
CA ILE A 86 -0.86 -7.08 8.89
C ILE A 86 -1.18 -8.56 9.18
N PRO A 87 -1.24 -9.42 8.14
CA PRO A 87 -1.49 -10.84 8.37
C PRO A 87 -0.30 -11.48 9.10
N ILE A 88 -0.60 -12.54 9.86
CA ILE A 88 0.41 -13.31 10.61
C ILE A 88 1.51 -13.86 9.69
N THR A 89 1.17 -14.15 8.44
CA THR A 89 2.08 -14.69 7.41
C THR A 89 2.87 -13.60 6.66
N TYR A 90 2.73 -12.32 7.03
CA TYR A 90 3.54 -11.24 6.49
C TYR A 90 5.04 -11.47 6.75
N PRO A 91 5.96 -11.15 5.83
CA PRO A 91 5.77 -10.50 4.52
C PRO A 91 5.42 -11.48 3.38
N THR A 92 5.23 -12.78 3.66
CA THR A 92 4.92 -13.79 2.64
C THR A 92 3.58 -13.52 1.97
N THR A 93 2.59 -13.10 2.75
CA THR A 93 1.29 -12.65 2.25
C THR A 93 1.23 -11.13 2.33
N ALA A 94 0.79 -10.49 1.24
CA ALA A 94 0.56 -9.05 1.21
C ALA A 94 -0.63 -8.67 2.13
N PRO A 95 -0.61 -7.48 2.74
CA PRO A 95 -1.75 -6.98 3.52
C PRO A 95 -2.92 -6.65 2.60
N GLU A 96 -4.14 -6.82 3.11
CA GLU A 96 -5.36 -6.47 2.39
C GLU A 96 -5.75 -5.03 2.72
N LEU A 97 -5.56 -4.13 1.76
CA LEU A 97 -5.91 -2.72 1.89
C LEU A 97 -7.44 -2.54 1.82
N ALA A 98 -8.03 -1.90 2.83
CA ALA A 98 -9.46 -1.62 2.88
C ALA A 98 -9.74 -0.11 2.82
N LEU A 99 -10.69 0.26 1.98
CA LEU A 99 -11.24 1.61 1.79
C LEU A 99 -12.74 1.57 2.09
N PRO A 100 -13.17 1.67 3.35
CA PRO A 100 -14.59 1.54 3.72
C PRO A 100 -15.48 2.56 3.02
N GLY A 101 -14.98 3.77 2.70
CA GLY A 101 -15.75 4.81 2.01
C GLY A 101 -16.15 4.47 0.56
N LEU A 102 -15.52 3.45 -0.03
CA LEU A 102 -15.78 2.96 -1.38
C LEU A 102 -16.50 1.59 -1.40
N ASP A 103 -16.81 1.02 -0.24
CA ASP A 103 -17.53 -0.26 -0.15
C ASP A 103 -18.88 -0.17 -0.87
N GLY A 104 -19.15 -1.12 -1.76
CA GLY A 104 -20.36 -1.16 -2.59
C GLY A 104 -20.44 -0.15 -3.74
N LYS A 105 -19.48 0.78 -3.89
CA LYS A 105 -19.48 1.79 -4.97
C LYS A 105 -18.72 1.35 -6.22
N THR A 106 -17.99 0.24 -6.17
CA THR A 106 -17.20 -0.28 -7.29
C THR A 106 -17.23 -1.81 -7.33
N ALA A 107 -17.32 -2.37 -8.54
CA ALA A 107 -17.26 -3.82 -8.75
C ALA A 107 -15.88 -4.44 -8.46
N LYS A 108 -14.84 -3.60 -8.30
CA LYS A 108 -13.46 -4.02 -8.00
C LYS A 108 -13.15 -4.02 -6.49
N MET A 109 -14.17 -4.18 -5.64
CA MET A 109 -14.00 -4.33 -4.20
C MET A 109 -14.65 -5.62 -3.70
N TYR A 110 -13.96 -6.27 -2.76
CA TYR A 110 -14.54 -7.34 -1.96
C TYR A 110 -15.35 -6.74 -0.81
N ARG A 111 -16.26 -7.55 -0.26
CA ARG A 111 -17.13 -7.19 0.86
C ARG A 111 -16.32 -6.59 2.02
N GLY A 112 -16.73 -5.41 2.49
CA GLY A 112 -16.04 -4.68 3.55
C GLY A 112 -14.97 -3.73 3.02
N GLY A 113 -15.11 -3.21 1.80
CA GLY A 113 -14.24 -2.17 1.24
C GLY A 113 -12.82 -2.63 0.88
N LYS A 114 -12.54 -3.93 0.90
CA LYS A 114 -11.22 -4.47 0.56
C LYS A 114 -10.97 -4.36 -0.93
N ILE A 115 -9.83 -3.80 -1.31
CA ILE A 115 -9.50 -3.59 -2.72
C ILE A 115 -9.23 -4.93 -3.40
N CYS A 116 -9.89 -5.19 -4.53
CA CYS A 116 -9.53 -6.31 -5.39
C CYS A 116 -8.22 -6.01 -6.12
N LEU A 117 -7.10 -6.43 -5.52
CA LEU A 117 -5.81 -6.43 -6.20
C LEU A 117 -5.88 -7.31 -7.46
N THR A 118 -5.20 -6.89 -8.52
CA THR A 118 -5.19 -7.64 -9.79
C THR A 118 -4.60 -9.06 -9.60
N ASP A 119 -5.04 -10.03 -10.40
CA ASP A 119 -4.51 -11.40 -10.35
C ASP A 119 -2.99 -11.47 -10.53
N HIS A 120 -2.41 -10.46 -11.20
CA HIS A 120 -0.97 -10.32 -11.44
C HIS A 120 -0.20 -9.87 -10.19
N PHE A 121 -0.86 -9.30 -9.18
CA PHE A 121 -0.21 -8.78 -7.98
C PHE A 121 0.30 -9.90 -7.07
N LYS A 122 -0.51 -10.94 -6.84
CA LYS A 122 -0.13 -12.09 -5.99
C LYS A 122 1.17 -12.79 -6.44
N PRO A 123 1.34 -13.18 -7.73
CA PRO A 123 2.59 -13.79 -8.19
C PRO A 123 3.76 -12.80 -8.21
N LEU A 124 3.52 -11.51 -8.45
CA LEU A 124 4.56 -10.48 -8.38
C LEU A 124 5.08 -10.30 -6.95
N TRP A 125 4.18 -10.27 -5.96
CA TRP A 125 4.53 -10.20 -4.55
C TRP A 125 5.33 -11.44 -4.13
N ALA A 126 4.82 -12.63 -4.43
CA ALA A 126 5.46 -13.90 -4.06
C ALA A 126 6.91 -14.01 -4.57
N ARG A 127 7.20 -13.50 -5.77
CA ARG A 127 8.56 -13.51 -6.36
C ARG A 127 9.53 -12.52 -5.70
N ASN A 128 9.02 -11.49 -5.03
CA ASN A 128 9.81 -10.41 -4.46
C ASN A 128 9.83 -10.42 -2.91
N VAL A 129 9.23 -11.42 -2.27
CA VAL A 129 9.37 -11.62 -0.81
C VAL A 129 10.83 -11.95 -0.46
N PRO A 130 11.46 -11.36 0.57
CA PRO A 130 10.92 -10.40 1.56
C PRO A 130 11.16 -8.92 1.20
N LYS A 131 11.62 -8.60 -0.01
CA LYS A 131 12.04 -7.26 -0.43
C LYS A 131 10.90 -6.24 -0.46
N PHE A 132 9.70 -6.71 -0.76
CA PHE A 132 8.51 -5.87 -0.77
C PHE A 132 7.95 -5.67 0.63
N GLY A 133 7.37 -4.49 0.82
CA GLY A 133 6.80 -4.02 2.08
C GLY A 133 5.53 -3.19 1.86
N ILE A 134 5.10 -2.45 2.88
CA ILE A 134 3.86 -1.67 2.86
C ILE A 134 3.93 -0.57 1.80
N ALA A 135 5.06 0.13 1.68
CA ALA A 135 5.26 1.15 0.65
C ALA A 135 5.08 0.58 -0.78
N HIS A 136 5.52 -0.67 -0.99
CA HIS A 136 5.35 -1.36 -2.27
C HIS A 136 3.89 -1.76 -2.51
N ALA A 137 3.19 -2.24 -1.46
CA ALA A 137 1.76 -2.55 -1.55
C ALA A 137 0.92 -1.30 -1.90
N MET A 138 1.28 -0.14 -1.34
CA MET A 138 0.64 1.14 -1.65
C MET A 138 0.87 1.55 -3.11
N ALA A 139 2.12 1.49 -3.59
CA ALA A 139 2.48 1.89 -4.95
C ALA A 139 1.93 0.93 -6.03
N LEU A 140 1.95 -0.39 -5.79
CA LEU A 140 1.52 -1.39 -6.78
C LEU A 140 0.02 -1.74 -6.69
N GLY A 141 -0.56 -1.64 -5.50
CA GLY A 141 -1.95 -1.99 -5.25
C GLY A 141 -2.86 -0.77 -5.34
N LEU A 142 -2.73 0.14 -4.37
CA LEU A 142 -3.65 1.25 -4.18
C LEU A 142 -3.52 2.34 -5.27
N TYR A 143 -2.31 2.71 -5.64
CA TYR A 143 -2.10 3.74 -6.66
C TYR A 143 -2.61 3.30 -8.05
N VAL A 144 -2.33 2.05 -8.43
CA VAL A 144 -2.84 1.46 -9.68
C VAL A 144 -4.37 1.34 -9.65
N PHE A 145 -4.94 1.03 -8.48
CA PHE A 145 -6.39 1.01 -8.30
C PHE A 145 -6.98 2.39 -8.58
N PHE A 146 -6.46 3.46 -7.96
CA PHE A 146 -6.93 4.83 -8.18
C PHE A 146 -6.82 5.29 -9.64
N PHE A 147 -5.74 4.92 -10.35
CA PHE A 147 -5.62 5.23 -11.77
C PHE A 147 -6.70 4.55 -12.63
N SER A 148 -7.19 3.39 -12.19
CA SER A 148 -8.28 2.67 -12.86
C SER A 148 -9.68 3.01 -12.31
N TRP A 149 -9.74 3.84 -11.27
CA TRP A 149 -10.97 4.23 -10.60
C TRP A 149 -11.44 5.55 -11.21
N ASP A 150 -12.54 5.48 -11.96
CA ASP A 150 -13.17 6.65 -12.56
C ASP A 150 -14.27 7.18 -11.60
N PRO A 151 -14.14 8.40 -11.05
CA PRO A 151 -15.16 8.99 -10.19
C PRO A 151 -16.47 9.29 -10.93
N GLY A 152 -16.54 9.18 -12.26
CA GLY A 152 -17.76 9.39 -13.04
C GLY A 152 -18.89 8.35 -12.81
N TRP A 153 -18.66 7.34 -11.98
CA TRP A 153 -19.65 6.34 -11.56
C TRP A 153 -20.27 6.60 -10.17
N LEU A 154 -19.93 7.74 -9.54
CA LEU A 154 -20.60 8.29 -8.35
C LEU A 154 -21.71 9.26 -8.75
#